data_AF-A0A846MMI7-F1
#
_entry.id   AF-A0A846MMI7-F1
#
_cell.length_a   1.000
_cell.length_b   1.000
_cell.length_c   1.000
_cell.angle_alpha   90.00
_cell.angle_beta   90.00
_cell.angle_gamma   90.00
#
_symmetry.space_group_name_H-M   'P 1'
#
loop_
_entity.id
_entity.type
_entity.pdbx_description
1 polymer ?
#
loop_
_entity_poly.entity_id
_entity_poly.type
_entity_poly.pdbx_seq_one_letter_code
_entity_poly.pdbx_strand_id
1 'polypeptide(L)'
;MELNSYSKRSIPPKEREEWKKMITGEIEHNYRNFVLKLMLTQLRREVAFGMTTMPEAIDRLYQLCEKYSLAVQPDCKEIFKSW
;
A
#
# COMPACT_ATOMS: atom_id res chain seq x y z
N MET A 1 -21.57 17.10 12.20
CA MET A 1 -20.31 17.19 11.45
C MET A 1 -20.39 16.19 10.32
N GLU A 2 -20.78 16.63 9.14
CA GLU A 2 -20.76 15.78 7.95
C GLU A 2 -19.36 15.88 7.33
N LEU A 3 -18.53 14.87 7.58
CA LEU A 3 -17.27 14.71 6.88
C LEU A 3 -17.55 14.07 5.52
N ASN A 4 -17.77 14.94 4.54
CA ASN A 4 -17.36 14.85 3.15
C ASN A 4 -17.22 13.41 2.58
N SER A 5 -18.30 12.94 1.98
CA SER A 5 -18.34 11.73 1.14
C SER A 5 -17.64 11.97 -0.20
N TYR A 6 -16.32 12.12 -0.19
CA TYR A 6 -15.54 11.97 -1.42
C TYR A 6 -15.72 10.54 -1.92
N SER A 7 -16.25 10.40 -3.13
CA SER A 7 -16.55 9.14 -3.80
C SER A 7 -15.47 8.08 -3.54
N LYS A 8 -15.79 7.05 -2.72
CA LYS A 8 -14.91 5.92 -2.42
C LYS A 8 -14.68 5.09 -3.69
N ARG A 9 -13.73 5.56 -4.49
CA ARG A 9 -12.86 4.77 -5.33
C ARG A 9 -11.90 4.08 -4.37
N SER A 10 -12.38 2.99 -3.76
CA SER A 10 -11.82 2.50 -2.51
C SER A 10 -10.52 1.76 -2.77
N ILE A 11 -9.43 2.34 -2.27
CA ILE A 11 -8.22 1.60 -1.95
C ILE A 11 -8.63 0.26 -1.30
N PRO A 12 -8.02 -0.88 -1.70
CA PRO A 12 -8.41 -2.19 -1.21
C PRO A 12 -8.34 -2.27 0.34
N PRO A 13 -9.25 -3.01 1.01
CA PRO A 13 -9.25 -3.14 2.47
C PRO A 13 -7.90 -3.58 3.04
N LYS A 14 -7.54 -3.11 4.24
CA LYS A 14 -6.23 -3.35 4.89
C LYS A 14 -5.97 -4.82 5.21
N GLU A 15 -7.02 -5.60 5.39
CA GLU A 15 -6.99 -7.00 5.79
C GLU A 15 -6.54 -7.92 4.65
N ARG A 16 -6.41 -7.37 3.43
CA ARG A 16 -5.97 -8.11 2.25
C ARG A 16 -4.50 -8.50 2.34
N GLU A 17 -4.21 -9.79 2.20
CA GLU A 17 -2.85 -10.36 2.30
C GLU A 17 -1.88 -9.76 1.28
N GLU A 18 -2.38 -9.24 0.16
CA GLU A 18 -1.56 -8.55 -0.84
C GLU A 18 -0.76 -7.38 -0.25
N TRP A 19 -1.30 -6.65 0.75
CA TRP A 19 -0.56 -5.57 1.42
C TRP A 19 0.74 -6.09 2.07
N LYS A 20 0.64 -7.22 2.77
CA LYS A 20 1.79 -7.88 3.38
C LYS A 20 2.76 -8.37 2.30
N LYS A 21 2.24 -9.01 1.25
CA LYS A 21 3.07 -9.53 0.14
C LYS A 21 3.82 -8.43 -0.63
N MET A 22 3.24 -7.23 -0.74
CA MET A 22 3.93 -6.07 -1.31
C MET A 22 5.16 -5.69 -0.46
N ILE A 23 4.98 -5.65 0.86
CA ILE A 23 6.05 -5.31 1.82
C ILE A 23 7.14 -6.38 1.81
N THR A 24 6.77 -7.66 1.92
CA THR A 24 7.75 -8.77 1.94
C THR A 24 8.46 -8.96 0.60
N GLY A 25 7.85 -8.52 -0.51
CA GLY A 25 8.39 -8.69 -1.86
C GLY A 25 8.02 -10.02 -2.51
N GLU A 26 7.03 -10.72 -1.98
CA GLU A 26 6.44 -11.92 -2.60
C GLU A 26 5.66 -11.61 -3.87
N ILE A 27 5.29 -10.35 -4.09
CA ILE A 27 4.72 -9.88 -5.36
C ILE A 27 5.84 -9.30 -6.23
N GLU A 28 6.17 -10.02 -7.30
CA GLU A 28 7.00 -9.49 -8.38
C GLU A 28 6.16 -8.56 -9.26
N HIS A 29 6.25 -7.26 -8.98
CA HIS A 29 5.51 -6.22 -9.69
C HIS A 29 6.43 -5.07 -10.10
N ASN A 30 6.28 -4.61 -11.34
CA ASN A 30 7.01 -3.44 -11.83
C ASN A 30 6.26 -2.16 -11.46
N TYR A 31 6.48 -1.69 -10.23
CA TYR A 31 5.85 -0.48 -9.69
C TYR A 31 6.11 0.73 -10.59
N ARG A 32 5.03 1.30 -11.14
CA ARG A 32 5.09 2.54 -11.93
C ARG A 32 5.23 3.76 -11.04
N ASN A 33 4.63 3.72 -9.85
CA ASN A 33 4.77 4.78 -8.87
C ASN A 33 6.08 4.66 -8.08
N PHE A 34 7.04 5.57 -8.34
CA PHE A 34 8.33 5.59 -7.66
C PHE A 34 8.25 5.80 -6.15
N VAL A 35 7.30 6.61 -5.68
CA VAL A 35 7.11 6.88 -4.25
C VAL A 35 6.64 5.61 -3.54
N LEU A 36 5.70 4.87 -4.15
CA LEU A 36 5.26 3.56 -3.66
C LEU A 36 6.42 2.56 -3.62
N LYS A 37 7.21 2.48 -4.68
CA LYS A 37 8.39 1.60 -4.74
C LYS A 37 9.42 1.91 -3.64
N LEU A 38 9.69 3.20 -3.42
CA LEU A 38 10.64 3.64 -2.39
C LEU A 38 10.12 3.28 -0.99
N MET A 39 8.84 3.54 -0.72
CA MET A 39 8.19 3.18 0.55
C MET A 39 8.27 1.67 0.80
N LEU A 40 7.94 0.84 -0.18
CA LEU A 40 8.01 -0.62 -0.05
C LEU A 40 9.45 -1.10 0.22
N THR A 41 10.43 -0.50 -0.44
CA THR A 41 11.84 -0.81 -0.21
C THR A 41 12.27 -0.48 1.23
N GLN A 42 11.82 0.67 1.74
CA GLN A 42 12.06 1.08 3.12
C GLN A 42 11.37 0.15 4.12
N LEU A 43 10.06 -0.06 3.99
CA LEU A 43 9.27 -0.90 4.89
C LEU A 43 9.78 -2.34 4.93
N ARG A 44 10.19 -2.90 3.78
CA ARG A 44 10.79 -4.23 3.73
C ARG A 44 12.03 -4.34 4.62
N ARG A 45 12.92 -3.34 4.55
CA ARG A 45 14.13 -3.29 5.39
C ARG A 45 13.76 -3.13 6.86
N GLU A 46 12.88 -2.19 7.18
CA GLU A 46 12.47 -1.93 8.56
C GLU A 46 11.83 -3.18 9.21
N VAL A 47 10.97 -3.90 8.49
CA VAL A 47 10.39 -5.17 8.95
C VAL A 47 11.47 -6.24 9.10
N ALA A 48 12.36 -6.40 8.12
CA ALA A 48 13.42 -7.41 8.16
C ALA A 48 14.42 -7.20 9.31
N PHE A 49 14.69 -5.95 9.67
CA PHE A 49 15.55 -5.59 10.81
C PHE A 49 14.81 -5.46 12.14
N GLY A 50 13.50 -5.75 12.19
CA GLY A 50 12.71 -5.63 13.41
C GLY A 50 12.52 -4.19 13.92
N MET A 51 12.70 -3.18 13.06
CA MET A 51 12.49 -1.76 13.38
C MET A 51 11.01 -1.37 13.41
N THR A 52 10.15 -2.13 12.74
CA THR A 52 8.70 -1.96 12.75
C THR A 52 8.01 -3.32 12.62
N THR A 53 6.78 -3.42 13.13
CA THR A 53 5.97 -4.63 12.97
C THR A 53 5.25 -4.65 11.62
N MET A 54 4.84 -5.83 11.15
CA MET A 54 4.08 -5.94 9.91
C MET A 54 2.76 -5.14 9.93
N PRO A 55 1.95 -5.14 11.02
CA PRO A 55 0.75 -4.30 11.08
C PRO A 55 1.04 -2.79 10.94
N GLU A 56 2.05 -2.28 11.63
CA GLU A 56 2.46 -0.87 11.51
C GLU A 56 2.95 -0.52 10.10
N ALA A 57 3.69 -1.42 9.46
CA ALA A 57 4.13 -1.24 8.09
C ALA A 57 2.95 -1.20 7.10
N ILE A 58 1.95 -2.08 7.28
CA ILE A 58 0.71 -2.07 6.49
C ILE A 58 -0.04 -0.75 6.69
N ASP A 59 -0.14 -0.26 7.94
CA ASP A 59 -0.82 1.00 8.22
C ASP A 59 -0.15 2.19 7.52
N ARG A 60 1.19 2.26 7.57
CA ARG A 60 1.97 3.31 6.89
C ARG A 60 1.83 3.24 5.36
N LEU A 61 1.91 2.04 4.79
CA LEU A 61 1.70 1.83 3.36
C LEU A 61 0.30 2.24 2.93
N TYR A 62 -0.71 1.84 3.69
CA TYR A 62 -2.10 2.16 3.41
C TYR A 62 -2.36 3.67 3.48
N GLN A 63 -1.85 4.36 4.49
CA GLN A 63 -1.95 5.83 4.60
C GLN A 63 -1.34 6.54 3.39
N LEU A 64 -0.20 6.05 2.88
CA LEU A 64 0.40 6.56 1.65
C LEU A 64 -0.52 6.33 0.44
N CYS A 65 -1.05 5.13 0.29
CA CYS A 65 -1.97 4.80 -0.79
C CYS A 65 -3.29 5.59 -0.69
N GLU A 66 -3.77 5.92 0.51
CA GLU A 66 -4.94 6.77 0.72
C GLU A 66 -4.67 8.21 0.28
N LYS A 67 -3.57 8.78 0.78
CA LYS A 67 -3.15 10.14 0.46
C LYS A 67 -2.91 10.35 -1.03
N TYR A 68 -2.40 9.34 -1.72
CA TYR A 68 -2.03 9.41 -3.14
C TYR A 68 -2.83 8.43 -4.02
N SER A 69 -4.09 8.17 -3.66
CA SER A 69 -4.95 7.13 -4.27
C SER A 69 -4.95 7.12 -5.81
N LEU A 70 -5.08 8.28 -6.46
CA LEU A 70 -5.04 8.37 -7.93
C LEU A 70 -3.69 7.96 -8.52
N ALA A 71 -2.59 8.29 -7.85
CA ALA A 71 -1.25 8.00 -8.33
C ALA A 71 -0.83 6.54 -8.11
N VAL A 72 -1.40 5.85 -7.11
CA VAL A 72 -1.14 4.43 -6.84
C VAL A 72 -2.16 3.50 -7.49
N GLN A 73 -3.29 4.04 -7.97
CA GLN A 73 -4.38 3.26 -8.56
C GLN A 73 -3.94 2.24 -9.62
N PRO A 74 -3.06 2.57 -10.60
CA PRO A 74 -2.66 1.59 -11.62
C PRO A 74 -1.97 0.37 -11.00
N ASP A 75 -1.02 0.59 -10.08
CA ASP A 75 -0.31 -0.49 -9.39
C ASP A 75 -1.27 -1.29 -8.50
N CYS A 76 -2.15 -0.62 -7.74
CA CYS A 76 -3.14 -1.28 -6.90
C CYS A 76 -4.14 -2.12 -7.70
N LYS A 77 -4.59 -1.66 -8.88
CA LYS A 77 -5.47 -2.45 -9.75
C LYS A 77 -4.79 -3.73 -10.25
N GLU A 78 -3.52 -3.64 -10.61
CA GLU A 78 -2.76 -4.79 -11.11
C GLU A 78 -2.51 -5.83 -10.01
N ILE A 79 -2.24 -5.36 -8.78
CA ILE A 79 -1.95 -6.22 -7.63
C ILE A 79 -3.23 -6.83 -7.02
N PHE A 80 -4.20 -5.99 -6.67
CA PHE A 80 -5.39 -6.39 -5.92
C PHE A 80 -6.55 -6.82 -6.80
N LYS A 81 -6.45 -6.61 -8.13
CA LYS A 81 -7.51 -6.88 -9.11
C LYS A 81 -8.83 -6.16 -8.79
N SER A 82 -8.77 -5.04 -8.06
CA SER A 82 -9.95 -4.28 -7.61
C SER A 82 -9.66 -2.78 -7.50
N TRP A 83 -10.72 -1.95 -7.51
CA TRP A 83 -10.68 -0.53 -7.21
C TRP A 83 -12.05 0.01 -6.76
#